data_AF-A0A6F9CA96-F1
#
_entry.id   AF-A0A6F9CA96-F1
#
_cell.length_a   1.000
_cell.length_b   1.000
_cell.length_c   1.000
_cell.angle_alpha   90.00
_cell.angle_beta   90.00
_cell.angle_gamma   90.00
#
_symmetry.space_group_name_H-M   'P 1'
#
loop_
_entity.id
_entity.type
_entity.pdbx_description
1 polymer ?
#
loop_
_entity_poly.entity_id
_entity_poly.type
_entity_poly.pdbx_seq_one_letter_code
_entity_poly.pdbx_strand_id
1 'polypeptide(L)'
;MATTAAPAKLCAELLLDGFPLELVDGDASNIPLRWVSDVLHQLNVLVQPKNKILVSTGKSTLLNTMFGAQFTVSSGRCTRGAFMLLIKVKDDFRKELNCDFIVIIDTEGLKSPELAQLDDSYEHDNELATCVVGLSDVTMLNIAMENSTEMKDILQIVVHAFHRMKAISAHDKNMRDWKMLLEQLNEMTQAAARIENQEENKSFTDVMEYNP
;
A
#
# COMPACT_ATOMS: atom_id res chain seq x y z
N MET A 1 13.33 19.89 -29.14
CA MET A 1 13.46 19.12 -27.88
C MET A 1 12.98 20.02 -26.75
N ALA A 2 11.71 19.92 -26.37
CA ALA A 2 11.19 20.62 -25.20
C ALA A 2 11.63 19.86 -23.95
N THR A 3 12.18 20.57 -22.98
CA THR A 3 12.77 20.03 -21.75
C THR A 3 11.70 19.38 -20.88
N THR A 4 11.78 18.06 -20.67
CA THR A 4 10.93 17.29 -19.74
C THR A 4 11.07 17.72 -18.28
N ALA A 5 12.06 18.57 -17.96
CA ALA A 5 12.34 19.06 -16.61
C ALA A 5 11.32 20.07 -16.06
N ALA A 6 10.70 20.90 -16.91
CA ALA A 6 9.76 21.94 -16.45
C ALA A 6 8.43 21.35 -15.92
N PRO A 7 7.81 20.36 -16.59
CA PRO A 7 6.64 19.68 -16.05
C PRO A 7 6.92 18.91 -14.75
N ALA A 8 8.05 18.20 -14.69
CA ALA A 8 8.39 17.39 -13.52
C ALA A 8 8.62 18.25 -12.26
N LYS A 9 9.27 19.40 -12.41
CA LYS A 9 9.49 20.34 -11.30
C LYS A 9 8.17 20.93 -10.79
N LEU A 10 7.27 21.34 -11.68
CA LEU A 10 5.95 21.84 -11.30
C LEU A 10 5.15 20.78 -10.53
N CYS A 11 5.16 19.52 -10.99
CA CYS A 11 4.52 18.42 -10.27
C CYS A 11 5.14 18.19 -8.88
N ALA A 12 6.46 18.31 -8.74
CA ALA A 12 7.12 18.20 -7.44
C ALA A 12 6.73 19.34 -6.48
N GLU A 13 6.57 20.57 -6.99
CA GLU A 13 6.06 21.72 -6.23
C GLU A 13 4.60 21.50 -5.80
N LEU A 14 3.74 21.02 -6.71
CA LEU A 14 2.35 20.66 -6.39
C LEU A 14 2.27 19.55 -5.33
N LEU A 15 3.14 18.54 -5.43
CA LEU A 15 3.20 17.47 -4.44
C LEU A 15 3.62 18.01 -3.05
N LEU A 16 4.53 18.98 -2.99
CA LEU A 16 4.89 19.67 -1.75
C LEU A 16 3.77 20.51 -1.16
N ASP A 17 2.93 21.08 -2.01
CA ASP A 17 1.74 21.84 -1.62
C ASP A 17 0.56 20.94 -1.20
N GLY A 18 0.74 19.61 -1.26
CA GLY A 18 -0.24 18.63 -0.80
C GLY A 18 -1.25 18.21 -1.87
N PHE A 19 -0.93 18.39 -3.16
CA PHE A 19 -1.73 17.82 -4.25
C PHE A 19 -1.32 16.36 -4.51
N PRO A 20 -2.28 15.42 -4.67
CA PRO A 20 -1.96 14.04 -4.96
C PRO A 20 -1.37 13.88 -6.38
N LEU A 21 -0.43 12.95 -6.51
CA LEU A 21 0.23 12.58 -7.76
C LEU A 21 -0.12 11.13 -8.11
N GLU A 22 -0.62 10.88 -9.32
CA GLU A 22 -0.87 9.52 -9.80
C GLU A 22 0.45 8.77 -10.09
N LEU A 23 0.62 7.59 -9.50
CA LEU A 23 1.78 6.72 -9.70
C LEU A 23 1.50 5.59 -10.68
N VAL A 24 0.32 5.00 -10.55
CA VAL A 24 -0.12 3.88 -11.37
C VAL A 24 -1.47 4.25 -11.95
N ASP A 25 -1.51 4.37 -13.27
CA ASP A 25 -2.75 4.35 -14.03
C ASP A 25 -3.23 2.89 -14.05
N GLY A 26 -4.31 2.60 -13.36
CA GLY A 26 -4.85 1.23 -13.26
C GLY A 26 -5.77 0.83 -14.42
N ASP A 27 -6.06 1.73 -15.37
CA ASP A 27 -6.66 1.36 -16.65
C ASP A 27 -5.57 0.91 -17.63
N ALA A 28 -4.42 1.59 -17.61
CA ALA A 28 -3.26 1.24 -18.43
C ALA A 28 -2.32 0.21 -17.77
N SER A 29 -2.50 -0.06 -16.48
CA SER A 29 -1.70 -0.99 -15.68
C SER A 29 -0.19 -0.74 -15.75
N ASN A 30 0.20 0.53 -15.92
CA ASN A 30 1.58 0.90 -16.23
C ASN A 30 2.07 2.05 -15.34
N ILE A 31 3.33 1.97 -14.95
CA ILE A 31 4.01 3.02 -14.19
C ILE A 31 4.91 3.77 -15.16
N PRO A 32 4.69 5.07 -15.42
CA PRO A 32 5.60 5.86 -16.26
C PRO A 32 6.90 6.16 -15.50
N LEU A 33 7.74 5.13 -15.30
CA LEU A 33 8.90 5.15 -14.42
C LEU A 33 9.84 6.34 -14.64
N ARG A 34 10.09 6.71 -15.90
CA ARG A 34 10.94 7.87 -16.22
C ARG A 34 10.34 9.17 -15.68
N TRP A 35 9.05 9.36 -15.89
CA TRP A 35 8.36 10.57 -15.44
C TRP A 35 8.25 10.61 -13.92
N VAL A 36 7.85 9.52 -13.27
CA VAL A 36 7.80 9.43 -11.80
C VAL A 36 9.18 9.67 -11.20
N SER A 37 10.23 9.06 -11.77
CA SER A 37 11.61 9.27 -11.34
C SER A 37 12.05 10.72 -11.48
N ASP A 38 11.70 11.39 -12.58
CA ASP A 38 12.02 12.81 -12.79
C ASP A 38 11.33 13.69 -11.74
N VAL A 39 10.05 13.43 -11.43
CA VAL A 39 9.29 14.16 -10.39
C VAL A 39 9.91 13.94 -9.01
N LEU A 40 10.18 12.69 -8.63
CA LEU A 40 10.81 12.36 -7.34
C LEU A 40 12.23 12.92 -7.21
N HIS A 41 12.97 12.99 -8.32
CA HIS A 41 14.28 13.63 -8.33
C HIS A 41 14.16 15.14 -8.07
N GLN A 42 13.24 15.83 -8.75
CA GLN A 42 12.99 17.26 -8.50
C GLN A 42 12.52 17.50 -7.06
N LEU A 43 11.63 16.64 -6.54
CA LEU A 43 11.18 16.69 -5.16
C LEU A 43 12.35 16.58 -4.17
N ASN A 44 13.24 15.61 -4.36
CA ASN A 44 14.42 15.43 -3.52
C ASN A 44 15.33 16.67 -3.55
N VAL A 45 15.50 17.31 -4.71
CA VAL A 45 16.25 18.57 -4.82
C VAL A 45 15.57 19.70 -4.03
N LEU A 46 14.24 19.80 -4.07
CA LEU A 46 13.48 20.84 -3.38
C LEU A 46 13.47 20.71 -1.85
N VAL A 47 13.51 19.47 -1.33
CA VAL A 47 13.42 19.23 0.12
C VAL A 47 14.76 19.11 0.84
N GLN A 48 15.88 19.03 0.10
CA GLN A 48 17.21 18.94 0.71
C GLN A 48 17.50 20.12 1.65
N PRO A 49 18.16 19.87 2.80
CA PRO A 49 18.70 18.59 3.27
C PRO A 49 17.69 17.71 4.04
N LYS A 50 16.43 18.13 4.17
CA LYS A 50 15.38 17.45 4.94
C LYS A 50 14.62 16.46 4.06
N ASN A 51 15.19 15.29 3.81
CA ASN A 51 14.65 14.33 2.84
C ASN A 51 14.35 12.94 3.44
N LYS A 52 14.21 12.82 4.77
CA LYS A 52 13.78 11.56 5.38
C LYS A 52 12.29 11.34 5.15
N ILE A 53 11.94 10.29 4.43
CA ILE A 53 10.57 9.96 4.05
C ILE A 53 10.17 8.65 4.73
N LEU A 54 8.94 8.60 5.26
CA LEU A 54 8.27 7.37 5.66
C LEU A 54 7.09 7.12 4.72
N VAL A 55 7.00 5.94 4.12
CA VAL A 55 5.92 5.58 3.19
C VAL A 55 4.85 4.78 3.94
N SER A 56 3.63 5.29 3.98
CA SER A 56 2.45 4.65 4.57
C SER A 56 1.39 4.41 3.51
N THR A 57 0.73 3.25 3.54
CA THR A 57 -0.29 2.91 2.53
C THR A 57 -1.56 2.38 3.15
N GLY A 58 -2.69 2.56 2.49
CA GLY A 58 -4.00 2.19 3.01
C GLY A 58 -5.15 2.63 2.11
N LYS A 59 -6.36 2.61 2.65
CA LYS A 59 -7.59 3.07 1.98
C LYS A 59 -7.88 4.54 2.29
N SER A 60 -8.43 5.26 1.31
CA SER A 60 -8.74 6.70 1.35
C SER A 60 -9.48 7.13 2.63
N THR A 61 -10.52 6.41 3.06
CA THR A 61 -11.30 6.77 4.27
C THR A 61 -10.46 6.75 5.55
N LEU A 62 -9.61 5.72 5.71
CA LEU A 62 -8.74 5.58 6.87
C LEU A 62 -7.64 6.64 6.85
N LEU A 63 -7.01 6.83 5.69
CA LEU A 63 -5.93 7.80 5.48
C LEU A 63 -6.41 9.24 5.66
N ASN A 64 -7.59 9.58 5.14
CA ASN A 64 -8.23 10.88 5.35
C ASN A 64 -8.47 11.15 6.84
N THR A 65 -8.90 10.14 7.59
CA THR A 65 -9.16 10.26 9.03
C THR A 65 -7.85 10.39 9.83
N MET A 66 -6.85 9.56 9.54
CA MET A 66 -5.59 9.52 10.29
C MET A 66 -4.70 10.74 10.04
N PHE A 67 -4.67 11.23 8.79
CA PHE A 67 -3.72 12.25 8.38
C PHE A 67 -4.38 13.57 7.96
N GLY A 68 -5.71 13.66 8.03
CA GLY A 68 -6.44 14.81 7.49
C GLY A 68 -6.28 14.96 5.98
N ALA A 69 -5.93 13.85 5.30
CA ALA A 69 -5.79 13.83 3.85
C ALA A 69 -7.14 14.12 3.18
N GLN A 70 -7.09 14.62 1.94
CA GLN A 70 -8.28 14.95 1.15
C GLN A 70 -8.36 14.08 -0.10
N PHE A 71 -8.06 12.78 0.05
CA PHE A 71 -8.31 11.84 -1.04
C PHE A 71 -9.81 11.77 -1.34
N THR A 72 -10.15 11.68 -2.61
CA THR A 72 -11.53 11.49 -3.05
C THR A 72 -12.06 10.15 -2.55
N VAL A 73 -13.14 10.19 -1.78
CA VAL A 73 -13.86 8.98 -1.34
C VAL A 73 -15.10 8.81 -2.22
N SER A 74 -15.09 7.82 -3.12
CA SER A 74 -16.26 7.48 -3.93
C SER A 74 -16.82 6.11 -3.54
N SER A 75 -18.15 5.96 -3.55
CA SER A 75 -18.85 4.69 -3.29
C SER A 75 -19.21 3.92 -4.57
N GLY A 76 -18.76 4.39 -5.73
CA GLY A 76 -19.08 3.79 -7.02
C GLY A 76 -18.46 4.58 -8.15
N ARG A 77 -17.55 3.92 -8.88
CA ARG A 77 -16.64 4.45 -9.91
C ARG A 77 -15.64 5.48 -9.39
N CYS A 78 -14.36 5.12 -9.37
CA CYS A 78 -13.26 6.03 -9.67
C CYS A 78 -12.01 5.16 -9.96
N THR A 79 -11.23 5.63 -10.94
CA THR A 79 -10.06 5.03 -11.58
C THR A 79 -9.30 4.01 -10.73
N ARG A 80 -9.02 2.83 -11.31
CA ARG A 80 -8.03 1.90 -10.75
C ARG A 80 -6.69 2.63 -10.69
N GLY A 81 -5.91 2.46 -9.63
CA GLY A 81 -4.60 3.07 -9.56
C GLY A 81 -4.05 3.28 -8.16
N ALA A 82 -2.90 3.94 -8.09
CA ALA A 82 -2.29 4.36 -6.84
C ALA A 82 -1.88 5.82 -6.90
N PHE A 83 -2.24 6.58 -5.87
CA PHE A 83 -1.98 8.01 -5.76
C PHE A 83 -1.05 8.29 -4.58
N MET A 84 -0.02 9.09 -4.82
CA MET A 84 0.93 9.56 -3.82
C MET A 84 0.53 10.92 -3.29
N LEU A 85 0.52 11.09 -1.98
CA LEU A 85 0.40 12.39 -1.31
C LEU A 85 1.60 12.58 -0.38
N LEU A 86 2.17 13.78 -0.37
CA LEU A 86 3.28 14.11 0.51
C LEU A 86 2.79 15.00 1.66
N ILE A 87 3.04 14.58 2.89
CA ILE A 87 2.71 15.32 4.10
C ILE A 87 3.99 15.74 4.80
N LYS A 88 4.15 17.05 5.00
CA LYS A 88 5.26 17.58 5.78
C LYS A 88 5.01 17.35 7.27
N VAL A 89 5.95 16.67 7.93
CA VAL A 89 5.88 16.45 9.38
C VAL A 89 6.21 17.76 10.10
N LYS A 90 5.34 18.17 11.02
CA LYS A 90 5.57 19.33 11.90
C LYS A 90 6.81 19.11 12.76
N ASP A 91 7.58 20.16 13.01
CA ASP A 91 8.89 20.07 13.67
C ASP A 91 8.83 19.34 15.04
N ASP A 92 7.73 19.50 15.78
CA ASP A 92 7.54 18.86 17.09
C ASP A 92 7.51 17.32 17.00
N PHE A 93 6.98 16.75 15.91
CA PHE A 93 6.84 15.30 15.73
C PHE A 93 8.03 14.67 14.99
N ARG A 94 8.92 15.47 14.39
CA ARG A 94 10.06 14.94 13.60
C ARG A 94 11.03 14.11 14.43
N LYS A 95 11.21 14.45 15.70
CA LYS A 95 12.10 13.69 16.61
C LYS A 95 11.51 12.33 16.97
N GLU A 96 10.19 12.26 17.15
CA GLU A 96 9.49 11.04 17.52
C GLU A 96 9.36 10.09 16.32
N LEU A 97 8.97 10.62 15.16
CA LEU A 97 8.78 9.83 13.94
C LEU A 97 10.09 9.58 13.17
N ASN A 98 11.15 10.32 13.47
CA ASN A 98 12.45 10.26 12.77
C ASN A 98 12.34 10.44 11.24
N CYS A 99 11.36 11.21 10.76
CA CYS A 99 11.20 11.56 9.36
C CYS A 99 10.84 13.06 9.19
N ASP A 100 11.11 13.61 8.02
CA ASP A 100 10.77 14.98 7.62
C ASP A 100 9.42 15.04 6.90
N PHE A 101 9.08 13.95 6.20
CA PHE A 101 7.87 13.81 5.41
C PHE A 101 7.28 12.41 5.56
N ILE A 102 5.95 12.33 5.46
CA ILE A 102 5.21 11.09 5.30
C ILE A 102 4.67 11.09 3.88
N VAL A 103 5.01 10.06 3.10
CA VAL A 103 4.35 9.78 1.83
C VAL A 103 3.20 8.83 2.10
N ILE A 104 2.00 9.24 1.70
CA ILE A 104 0.83 8.37 1.72
C ILE A 104 0.58 7.86 0.31
N ILE A 105 0.50 6.54 0.14
CA ILE A 105 -0.01 5.96 -1.11
C ILE A 105 -1.41 5.43 -0.85
N ASP A 106 -2.38 6.08 -1.47
CA ASP A 106 -3.76 5.61 -1.51
C ASP A 106 -3.93 4.66 -2.70
N THR A 107 -4.57 3.53 -2.45
CA THR A 107 -4.87 2.54 -3.49
C THR A 107 -6.38 2.46 -3.70
N GLU A 108 -6.80 2.79 -4.91
CA GLU A 108 -8.21 2.72 -5.29
C GLU A 108 -8.49 1.43 -6.07
N GLY A 109 -9.61 0.76 -5.74
CA GLY A 109 -10.14 -0.31 -6.59
C GLY A 109 -9.55 -1.72 -6.48
N LEU A 110 -8.75 -2.07 -5.47
CA LEU A 110 -8.40 -3.50 -5.23
C LEU A 110 -9.70 -4.32 -5.07
N LYS A 111 -9.99 -5.18 -6.05
CA LYS A 111 -11.17 -6.06 -6.15
C LYS A 111 -12.51 -5.37 -5.86
N SER A 112 -12.86 -4.30 -6.58
CA SER A 112 -14.27 -3.83 -6.55
C SER A 112 -15.20 -4.94 -7.05
N PRO A 113 -16.36 -5.20 -6.39
CA PRO A 113 -17.33 -6.20 -6.84
C PRO A 113 -17.85 -5.95 -8.26
N GLU A 114 -17.80 -4.70 -8.73
CA GLU A 114 -18.17 -4.34 -10.10
C GLU A 114 -17.12 -4.75 -11.14
N LEU A 115 -15.86 -4.95 -10.74
CA LEU A 115 -14.71 -5.26 -11.61
C LEU A 115 -14.29 -6.73 -11.58
N ALA A 116 -14.75 -7.52 -10.60
CA ALA A 116 -14.46 -8.95 -10.45
C ALA A 116 -15.06 -9.85 -11.56
N GLN A 117 -15.79 -9.28 -12.54
CA GLN A 117 -16.37 -10.01 -13.67
C GLN A 117 -15.43 -10.14 -14.89
N LEU A 118 -14.22 -9.56 -14.83
CA LEU A 118 -13.20 -9.67 -15.87
C LEU A 118 -12.14 -10.69 -15.43
N ASP A 119 -11.93 -11.76 -16.21
CA ASP A 119 -11.04 -12.88 -15.89
C ASP A 119 -9.57 -12.46 -15.62
N ASP A 120 -9.12 -11.31 -16.17
CA ASP A 120 -7.76 -10.78 -15.98
C ASP A 120 -7.63 -9.75 -14.81
N SER A 121 -8.72 -9.43 -14.11
CA SER A 121 -8.72 -8.38 -13.06
C SER A 121 -7.85 -8.76 -11.85
N TYR A 122 -7.80 -10.04 -11.51
CA TYR A 122 -7.09 -10.57 -10.35
C TYR A 122 -5.56 -10.45 -10.47
N GLU A 123 -4.98 -10.66 -11.66
CA GLU A 123 -3.53 -10.53 -11.84
C GLU A 123 -3.07 -9.08 -11.70
N HIS A 124 -3.84 -8.13 -12.22
CA HIS A 124 -3.48 -6.72 -12.13
C HIS A 124 -3.59 -6.19 -10.70
N ASP A 125 -4.62 -6.60 -9.95
CA ASP A 125 -4.77 -6.23 -8.54
C ASP A 125 -3.61 -6.80 -7.70
N ASN A 126 -3.14 -8.01 -8.03
CA ASN A 126 -1.96 -8.60 -7.40
C ASN A 126 -0.68 -7.82 -7.72
N GLU A 127 -0.51 -7.32 -8.93
CA GLU A 127 0.65 -6.50 -9.32
C GLU A 127 0.66 -5.13 -8.62
N LEU A 128 -0.48 -4.44 -8.60
CA LEU A 128 -0.62 -3.16 -7.91
C LEU A 128 -0.36 -3.32 -6.41
N ALA A 129 -0.94 -4.35 -5.79
CA ALA A 129 -0.69 -4.62 -4.38
C ALA A 129 0.77 -5.04 -4.12
N THR A 130 1.39 -5.82 -5.01
CA THR A 130 2.83 -6.12 -4.92
C THR A 130 3.65 -4.82 -4.98
N CYS A 131 3.34 -3.92 -5.89
CA CYS A 131 4.04 -2.64 -6.01
C CYS A 131 3.87 -1.80 -4.73
N VAL A 132 2.65 -1.62 -4.26
CA VAL A 132 2.33 -0.77 -3.11
C VAL A 132 2.94 -1.33 -1.83
N VAL A 133 2.72 -2.61 -1.53
CA VAL A 133 3.32 -3.26 -0.35
C VAL A 133 4.84 -3.18 -0.40
N GLY A 134 5.45 -3.33 -1.57
CA GLY A 134 6.90 -3.33 -1.74
C GLY A 134 7.55 -1.95 -1.60
N LEU A 135 6.78 -0.88 -1.87
CA LEU A 135 7.23 0.51 -1.73
C LEU A 135 7.01 1.06 -0.31
N SER A 136 6.25 0.37 0.54
CA SER A 136 5.78 0.90 1.83
C SER A 136 6.69 0.52 3.00
N ASP A 137 7.02 1.49 3.85
CA ASP A 137 7.57 1.21 5.19
C ASP A 137 6.47 0.66 6.13
N VAL A 138 5.24 1.16 5.96
CA VAL A 138 4.05 0.72 6.71
C VAL A 138 2.90 0.49 5.74
N THR A 139 2.32 -0.72 5.76
CA THR A 139 1.12 -1.06 4.98
C THR A 139 -0.07 -1.27 5.90
N MET A 140 -1.16 -0.52 5.70
CA MET A 140 -2.42 -0.71 6.40
C MET A 140 -3.38 -1.53 5.55
N LEU A 141 -3.72 -2.72 6.05
CA LEU A 141 -4.69 -3.61 5.41
C LEU A 141 -6.08 -3.39 6.00
N ASN A 142 -7.01 -2.90 5.18
CA ASN A 142 -8.39 -2.72 5.59
C ASN A 142 -9.21 -3.99 5.30
N ILE A 143 -9.41 -4.83 6.33
CA ILE A 143 -10.16 -6.08 6.22
C ILE A 143 -11.55 -5.88 6.84
N ALA A 144 -12.60 -6.02 6.03
CA ALA A 144 -13.97 -6.08 6.54
C ALA A 144 -14.22 -7.47 7.14
N MET A 145 -14.37 -7.54 8.46
CA MET A 145 -14.42 -8.80 9.21
C MET A 145 -15.71 -9.61 9.00
N GLU A 146 -16.73 -9.00 8.37
CA GLU A 146 -18.04 -9.61 8.15
C GLU A 146 -18.10 -10.48 6.87
N ASN A 147 -17.09 -10.40 5.99
CA ASN A 147 -17.04 -11.16 4.74
C ASN A 147 -15.77 -12.03 4.67
N SER A 148 -15.93 -13.32 4.93
CA SER A 148 -14.85 -14.31 4.89
C SER A 148 -14.17 -14.42 3.52
N THR A 149 -14.88 -14.09 2.43
CA THR A 149 -14.34 -14.13 1.06
C THR A 149 -13.38 -12.97 0.82
N GLU A 150 -13.74 -11.75 1.24
CA GLU A 150 -12.87 -10.56 1.13
C GLU A 150 -11.61 -10.71 1.99
N MET A 151 -11.74 -11.28 3.18
CA MET A 151 -10.59 -11.58 4.04
C MET A 151 -9.61 -12.55 3.37
N LYS A 152 -10.10 -13.66 2.80
CA LYS A 152 -9.27 -14.61 2.05
C LYS A 152 -8.55 -13.93 0.89
N ASP A 153 -9.27 -13.08 0.17
CA ASP A 153 -8.75 -12.37 -0.99
C ASP A 153 -7.64 -11.37 -0.65
N ILE A 154 -7.82 -10.53 0.36
CA ILE A 154 -6.79 -9.56 0.79
C ILE A 154 -5.54 -10.28 1.27
N LEU A 155 -5.70 -11.34 2.04
CA LEU A 155 -4.57 -12.12 2.56
C LEU A 155 -3.82 -12.85 1.43
N GLN A 156 -4.53 -13.38 0.43
CA GLN A 156 -3.91 -13.95 -0.76
C GLN A 156 -3.09 -12.91 -1.53
N ILE A 157 -3.65 -11.72 -1.74
CA ILE A 157 -2.95 -10.60 -2.40
C ILE A 157 -1.63 -10.29 -1.66
N VAL A 158 -1.68 -10.21 -0.33
CA VAL A 158 -0.52 -9.92 0.51
C VAL A 158 0.52 -11.05 0.43
N VAL A 159 0.09 -12.32 0.51
CA VAL A 159 0.96 -13.49 0.36
C VAL A 159 1.63 -13.47 -1.02
N HIS A 160 0.88 -13.20 -2.08
CA HIS A 160 1.40 -13.10 -3.45
C HIS A 160 2.42 -11.97 -3.58
N ALA A 161 2.15 -10.80 -3.00
CA ALA A 161 3.05 -9.67 -2.97
C ALA A 161 4.40 -10.02 -2.33
N PHE A 162 4.37 -10.59 -1.12
CA PHE A 162 5.59 -11.03 -0.44
C PHE A 162 6.35 -12.11 -1.22
N HIS A 163 5.64 -13.06 -1.83
CA HIS A 163 6.27 -14.10 -2.65
C HIS A 163 6.95 -13.53 -3.90
N ARG A 164 6.32 -12.58 -4.60
CA ARG A 164 6.89 -11.92 -5.77
C ARG A 164 8.09 -11.04 -5.41
N MET A 165 8.03 -10.33 -4.28
CA MET A 165 9.19 -9.57 -3.77
C MET A 165 10.38 -10.48 -3.48
N LYS A 166 10.15 -11.67 -2.91
CA LYS A 166 11.19 -12.67 -2.67
C LYS A 166 11.88 -13.11 -3.97
N ALA A 167 11.16 -13.21 -5.08
CA ALA A 167 11.74 -13.57 -6.38
C ALA A 167 12.61 -12.44 -6.98
N ILE A 168 12.29 -11.18 -6.67
CA ILE A 168 13.01 -9.98 -7.16
C ILE A 168 14.22 -9.66 -6.26
N SER A 169 14.14 -9.93 -4.96
CA SER A 169 15.23 -9.74 -4.00
C SER A 169 15.99 -11.06 -3.77
N ALA A 170 17.05 -11.31 -4.54
CA ALA A 170 17.99 -12.38 -4.22
C ALA A 170 18.82 -12.04 -2.96
N HIS A 171 18.24 -12.13 -1.76
CA HIS A 171 18.98 -12.08 -0.48
C HIS A 171 18.22 -12.68 0.72
N ASP A 172 18.93 -13.46 1.53
CA ASP A 172 18.51 -14.30 2.67
C ASP A 172 17.72 -13.61 3.81
N LYS A 173 17.48 -12.29 3.77
CA LYS A 173 16.72 -11.58 4.82
C LYS A 173 15.22 -11.87 4.77
N ASN A 174 14.62 -11.91 3.58
CA ASN A 174 13.16 -12.05 3.42
C ASN A 174 12.58 -13.39 3.89
N MET A 175 13.36 -14.49 3.91
CA MET A 175 12.88 -15.79 4.40
C MET A 175 12.68 -15.81 5.92
N ARG A 176 13.50 -15.07 6.67
CA ARG A 176 13.36 -14.97 8.12
C ARG A 176 12.16 -14.12 8.48
N ASP A 177 12.00 -12.99 7.80
CA ASP A 177 10.89 -12.06 8.05
C ASP A 177 9.53 -12.69 7.68
N TRP A 178 9.47 -13.47 6.59
CA TRP A 178 8.27 -14.24 6.22
C TRP A 178 7.94 -15.33 7.25
N LYS A 179 8.94 -16.09 7.70
CA LYS A 179 8.73 -17.12 8.72
C LYS A 179 8.24 -16.50 10.03
N MET A 180 8.80 -15.36 10.41
CA MET A 180 8.41 -14.59 11.59
C MET A 180 6.97 -14.06 11.47
N LEU A 181 6.57 -13.54 10.31
CA LEU A 181 5.19 -13.09 10.05
C LEU A 181 4.19 -14.24 10.18
N LEU A 182 4.47 -15.39 9.56
CA LEU A 182 3.60 -16.57 9.65
C LEU A 182 3.48 -17.08 11.10
N GLU A 183 4.59 -17.05 11.84
CA GLU A 183 4.63 -17.45 13.24
C GLU A 183 3.81 -16.49 14.11
N GLN A 184 3.92 -15.18 13.90
CA GLN A 184 3.08 -14.17 14.56
C GLN A 184 1.59 -14.34 14.23
N LEU A 185 1.24 -14.60 12.96
CA LEU A 185 -0.14 -14.86 12.57
C LEU A 185 -0.70 -16.11 13.27
N ASN A 186 0.10 -17.19 13.34
CA ASN A 186 -0.29 -18.40 14.06
C ASN A 186 -0.44 -18.16 15.58
N GLU A 187 0.44 -17.38 16.20
CA GLU A 187 0.35 -17.01 17.62
C GLU A 187 -0.92 -16.19 17.90
N MET A 188 -1.22 -15.20 17.06
CA MET A 188 -2.46 -14.41 17.15
C MET A 188 -3.69 -15.29 16.99
N THR A 189 -3.68 -16.25 16.05
CA THR A 189 -4.77 -17.23 15.88
C THR A 189 -4.97 -18.09 17.12
N GLN A 190 -3.89 -18.61 17.71
CA GLN A 190 -4.00 -19.40 18.93
C GLN A 190 -4.48 -18.58 20.12
N ALA A 191 -4.06 -17.33 20.24
CA ALA A 191 -4.52 -16.43 21.29
C ALA A 191 -6.04 -16.17 21.16
N ALA A 192 -6.53 -15.90 19.94
CA ALA A 192 -7.95 -15.71 19.67
C ALA A 192 -8.77 -16.99 19.92
N ALA A 193 -8.29 -18.14 19.42
CA ALA A 193 -8.91 -19.46 19.61
C ALA A 193 -9.12 -19.81 21.09
N ARG A 194 -8.14 -19.47 21.96
CA ARG A 194 -8.25 -19.67 23.42
C ARG A 194 -9.29 -18.76 24.07
N ILE A 195 -9.45 -17.54 23.58
CA ILE A 195 -10.47 -16.60 24.09
C ILE A 195 -11.87 -17.07 23.71
N GLU A 196 -12.02 -17.67 22.53
CA GLU A 196 -13.32 -18.11 21.99
C GLU A 196 -13.69 -19.58 22.31
N ASN A 197 -12.88 -20.29 23.10
CA ASN A 197 -13.02 -21.74 23.36
C ASN A 197 -13.06 -22.61 22.08
N GLN A 198 -12.41 -22.17 21.01
CA GLN A 198 -12.30 -22.90 19.74
C GLN A 198 -10.88 -23.46 19.55
N GLU A 199 -10.51 -24.45 20.37
CA GLU A 199 -9.14 -25.02 20.40
C GLU A 199 -8.74 -25.80 19.12
N GLU A 200 -9.67 -25.98 18.19
CA GLU A 200 -9.43 -26.68 16.92
C GLU A 200 -8.54 -25.86 15.96
N ASN A 201 -8.59 -24.52 16.03
CA ASN A 201 -7.79 -23.62 15.19
C ASN A 201 -6.39 -23.43 15.77
N LYS A 202 -5.38 -24.08 15.18
CA LYS A 202 -3.98 -24.07 15.67
C LYS A 202 -3.06 -23.18 14.85
N SER A 203 -3.46 -22.89 13.63
CA SER A 203 -2.72 -22.08 12.68
C SER A 203 -3.66 -21.12 11.96
N PHE A 204 -3.11 -20.03 11.47
CA PHE A 204 -3.84 -19.03 10.69
C PHE A 204 -4.52 -19.66 9.47
N THR A 205 -3.90 -20.67 8.87
CA THR A 205 -4.47 -21.41 7.74
C THR A 205 -5.72 -22.21 8.10
N ASP A 206 -5.86 -22.71 9.34
CA ASP A 206 -7.03 -23.49 9.77
C ASP A 206 -8.29 -22.60 9.81
N VAL A 207 -8.14 -21.35 10.27
CA VAL A 207 -9.21 -20.35 10.26
C VAL A 207 -9.62 -19.98 8.82
N MET A 208 -8.64 -19.99 7.91
CA MET A 208 -8.83 -19.60 6.51
C MET A 208 -9.46 -20.72 5.67
N GLU A 209 -9.40 -21.98 6.10
CA GLU A 209 -10.02 -23.11 5.42
C GLU A 209 -11.52 -23.26 5.71
N TYR A 210 -12.15 -22.31 6.40
CA TYR A 210 -13.59 -22.32 6.69
C TYR A 210 -14.42 -22.61 5.43
N ASN A 211 -15.10 -23.74 5.47
CA ASN A 211 -16.06 -24.22 4.48
C ASN A 211 -17.42 -24.25 5.21
N PRO A 212 -18.42 -23.47 4.77
CA PRO A 212 -19.68 -23.28 5.49
C PRO A 212 -20.53 -24.54 5.62
#